data_AF-A0A929Y499-F1
#
_entry.id   AF-A0A929Y499-F1
#
_cell.length_a   1.000
_cell.length_b   1.000
_cell.length_c   1.000
_cell.angle_alpha   90.00
_cell.angle_beta   90.00
_cell.angle_gamma   90.00
#
_symmetry.space_group_name_H-M   'P 1'
#
loop_
_entity.id
_entity.type
_entity.pdbx_description
1 polymer ?
#
loop_
_entity_poly.entity_id
_entity_poly.type
_entity_poly.pdbx_seq_one_letter_code
_entity_poly.pdbx_strand_id
1 'polypeptide(L)' 'MPIPKEILAVERPKNTVVIAYGKNKDRFAVRQRVGCRNIDGRHLPVNGPTIGHIIDDRYVPTHKGDHRSRQPG' A
#
# COMPACT_ATOMS: atom_id res chain seq x y z
N MET A 1 -5.48 6.00 -13.24
CA MET A 1 -4.68 5.06 -14.04
C MET A 1 -4.68 3.70 -13.35
N PRO A 2 -4.94 2.61 -14.07
CA PRO A 2 -4.79 1.26 -13.52
C PRO A 2 -3.33 1.01 -13.14
N ILE A 3 -3.10 0.22 -12.08
CA ILE A 3 -1.75 -0.22 -11.71
C ILE A 3 -1.28 -1.24 -12.77
N PRO A 4 -0.05 -1.13 -13.30
CA PRO A 4 0.48 -2.10 -14.27
C PRO A 4 0.44 -3.54 -13.75
N LYS A 5 0.22 -4.50 -14.66
CA LYS A 5 0.09 -5.93 -14.30
C LYS A 5 1.37 -6.49 -13.68
N GLU A 6 2.54 -6.07 -14.17
CA GLU A 6 3.84 -6.44 -13.62
C GLU A 6 3.95 -6.07 -12.13
N ILE A 7 3.56 -4.85 -11.76
CA ILE A 7 3.55 -4.37 -10.38
C ILE A 7 2.55 -5.16 -9.53
N LEU A 8 1.38 -5.51 -10.07
CA LEU A 8 0.40 -6.33 -9.35
C LEU A 8 0.87 -7.78 -9.14
N ALA A 9 1.77 -8.29 -9.99
CA ALA A 9 2.33 -9.63 -9.94
C ALA A 9 3.54 -9.76 -9.00
N VAL A 10 4.18 -8.65 -8.58
CA VAL A 10 5.30 -8.67 -7.62
C VAL A 10 4.93 -9.38 -6.32
N GLU A 11 5.76 -10.35 -5.93
CA GLU A 11 5.60 -11.09 -4.68
C GLU A 11 5.68 -10.16 -3.47
N ARG A 12 4.72 -10.32 -2.55
CA ARG A 12 4.56 -9.46 -1.37
C ARG A 12 3.73 -10.19 -0.31
N PRO A 13 3.71 -9.71 0.94
CA PRO A 13 2.87 -10.28 1.98
C PRO A 13 1.41 -10.41 1.56
N LYS A 14 0.78 -11.52 1.95
CA LYS A 14 -0.65 -11.76 1.72
C LYS A 14 -1.52 -10.72 2.44
N ASN A 15 -2.77 -10.61 2.03
CA ASN A 15 -3.74 -9.66 2.60
C ASN A 15 -3.29 -8.19 2.52
N THR A 16 -2.63 -7.84 1.41
CA THR A 16 -2.18 -6.48 1.11
C THR A 16 -2.92 -5.90 -0.09
N VAL A 17 -2.79 -4.59 -0.29
CA VAL A 17 -3.24 -3.88 -1.49
C VAL A 17 -2.12 -2.97 -1.98
N VAL A 18 -1.97 -2.88 -3.30
CA VAL A 18 -1.05 -1.92 -3.93
C VAL A 18 -1.82 -0.64 -4.26
N ILE A 19 -1.25 0.51 -3.91
CA ILE A 19 -1.81 1.83 -4.23
C ILE A 19 -0.78 2.65 -4.98
N ALA A 20 -1.18 3.22 -6.12
CA ALA A 20 -0.36 4.16 -6.87
C ALA A 20 -0.45 5.59 -6.29
N TYR A 21 0.70 6.22 -6.08
CA TYR A 21 0.85 7.57 -5.54
C TYR A 21 1.96 8.35 -6.26
N GLY A 22 2.19 9.61 -5.85
CA GLY A 22 3.02 10.55 -6.60
C GLY A 22 2.23 11.33 -7.65
N LYS A 23 2.82 12.43 -8.12
CA LYS A 23 2.19 13.34 -9.10
C LYS A 23 1.82 12.60 -10.38
N ASN A 24 2.68 11.67 -10.80
CA ASN A 24 2.53 10.90 -12.04
C ASN A 24 1.95 9.49 -11.82
N LYS A 25 1.57 9.12 -10.59
CA LYS A 25 1.13 7.74 -10.25
C LYS A 25 2.15 6.65 -10.61
N ASP A 26 3.42 7.01 -10.48
CA ASP A 26 4.62 6.25 -10.79
C ASP A 26 5.23 5.51 -9.60
N ARG A 27 4.68 5.71 -8.39
CA ARG A 27 5.14 5.05 -7.17
C ARG A 27 4.07 4.15 -6.59
N PHE A 28 4.48 3.03 -6.00
CA PHE A 28 3.57 1.97 -5.56
C PHE A 28 3.78 1.61 -4.09
N ALA A 29 2.79 1.92 -3.25
CA ALA A 29 2.78 1.57 -1.83
C ALA A 29 2.04 0.26 -1.62
N VAL A 30 2.58 -0.61 -0.77
CA VAL A 30 1.93 -1.85 -0.32
C VAL A 30 1.37 -1.61 1.07
N ARG A 31 0.05 -1.67 1.20
CA ARG A 31 -0.67 -1.48 2.47
C ARG A 31 -1.26 -2.80 2.95
N GLN A 32 -1.14 -3.09 4.24
CA GLN A 32 -1.85 -4.21 4.84
C GLN A 32 -3.35 -3.93 4.92
N ARG A 33 -4.21 -4.97 4.85
CA ARG A 33 -5.62 -4.86 5.24
C ARG A 33 -5.77 -5.27 6.70
N VAL A 34 -6.47 -4.46 7.49
CA VAL A 34 -6.53 -4.61 8.97
C VAL A 34 -7.90 -5.03 9.49
N GLY A 35 -8.85 -5.30 8.59
CA GLY A 35 -10.19 -5.75 8.95
C GLY A 35 -11.22 -5.37 7.90
N CYS A 36 -12.47 -5.36 8.33
CA CYS A 36 -13.62 -4.99 7.51
C CYS A 36 -14.48 -3.97 8.27
N ARG A 37 -15.12 -3.05 7.54
CA ARG A 37 -16.12 -2.11 8.05
C ARG A 37 -17.45 -2.35 7.36
N ASN A 38 -18.54 -2.23 8.13
CA ASN A 38 -19.89 -2.26 7.58
C ASN A 38 -20.31 -0.85 7.17
N ILE A 39 -20.70 -0.70 5.90
CA ILE A 39 -21.29 0.53 5.36
C ILE A 39 -22.57 0.12 4.64
N ASP A 40 -23.72 0.58 5.15
CA ASP A 40 -25.05 0.36 4.57
C ASP A 40 -25.32 -1.13 4.25
N GLY A 41 -25.01 -2.01 5.21
CA GLY A 41 -25.19 -3.47 5.07
C GLY A 41 -24.11 -4.18 4.24
N ARG A 42 -23.13 -3.45 3.68
CA ARG A 42 -22.01 -4.03 2.93
C ARG A 42 -20.72 -4.12 3.76
N HIS A 43 -20.13 -5.31 3.80
CA HIS A 43 -18.83 -5.55 4.42
C HIS A 43 -17.69 -5.15 3.47
N LEU A 44 -17.01 -4.03 3.77
CA LEU A 44 -15.92 -3.49 2.96
C LEU A 44 -14.56 -3.66 3.66
N PRO A 45 -13.53 -4.16 2.99
CA PRO A 45 -12.21 -4.31 3.61
C PRO A 45 -11.56 -2.95 3.89
N VAL A 46 -10.86 -2.87 5.02
CA VAL A 46 -10.19 -1.65 5.49
C VAL A 46 -8.70 -1.74 5.22
N ASN A 47 -8.18 -0.76 4.48
CA ASN A 47 -6.75 -0.62 4.23
C ASN A 47 -6.08 0.02 5.45
N GLY A 48 -5.17 -0.71 6.09
CA GLY A 48 -4.33 -0.25 7.18
C GLY A 48 -3.07 0.46 6.69
N PRO A 49 -2.00 0.55 7.51
CA PRO A 49 -0.78 1.29 7.17
C PRO A 49 0.00 0.70 6.00
N THR A 50 0.88 1.52 5.43
CA THR A 50 1.90 1.07 4.49
C THR A 50 2.91 0.19 5.22
N ILE A 51 3.21 -0.98 4.64
CA ILE A 51 4.19 -1.93 5.16
C ILE A 51 5.38 -2.13 4.21
N GLY A 52 5.37 -1.45 3.07
CA GLY A 52 6.46 -1.48 2.11
C GLY A 52 6.08 -0.78 0.81
N HIS A 53 7.00 -0.81 -0.14
CA HIS A 53 6.85 -0.23 -1.47
C HIS A 53 7.27 -1.24 -2.52
N ILE A 54 6.81 -1.07 -3.75
CA ILE A 54 7.38 -1.77 -4.90
C ILE A 54 8.29 -0.79 -5.61
N ILE A 55 9.57 -1.15 -5.68
CA ILE A 55 10.67 -0.36 -6.29
C ILE A 55 11.45 -1.33 -7.16
N ASP A 56 11.69 -0.98 -8.42
CA ASP A 56 12.40 -1.80 -9.40
C ASP A 56 11.88 -3.26 -9.44
N ASP A 57 10.56 -3.40 -9.57
CA ASP A 57 9.82 -4.67 -9.61
C ASP A 57 10.02 -5.59 -8.38
N ARG A 58 10.45 -5.02 -7.25
CA ARG A 58 10.66 -5.75 -5.99
C ARG A 58 9.94 -5.10 -4.83
N TYR A 59 9.38 -5.94 -3.96
CA TYR A 59 8.82 -5.49 -2.70
C TYR A 59 9.93 -5.14 -1.70
N VAL A 60 9.93 -3.90 -1.21
CA VAL A 60 10.84 -3.36 -0.20
C VAL A 60 10.04 -3.07 1.07
N PRO A 61 10.21 -3.85 2.15
CA PRO A 61 9.52 -3.62 3.42
C PRO A 61 9.90 -2.27 4.05
N THR A 62 8.93 -1.59 4.67
CA THR A 62 9.20 -0.46 5.57
C THR A 62 9.26 -0.99 6.99
N HIS A 63 10.38 -0.79 7.70
CA HIS A 63 10.47 -1.15 9.11
C HIS A 63 9.43 -0.36 9.92
N LYS A 64 8.65 -1.03 10.78
CA LYS A 64 7.74 -0.36 11.74
C LYS A 64 8.60 0.53 12.64
N GLY A 65 8.67 1.82 12.34
CA GLY A 65 9.50 2.77 13.07
C GLY A 65 9.91 3.98 12.26
N ASP A 66 9.83 3.94 10.93
CA ASP A 66 10.18 5.10 10.11
C ASP A 66 9.02 6.11 10.00
N HIS A 67 8.63 6.66 11.16
CA HIS A 67 7.89 7.92 11.28
C HIS A 67 8.80 9.13 10.97
N ARG A 68 9.74 9.06 10.01
CA ARG A 68 10.49 10.25 9.53
C ARG A 68 9.65 11.13 8.60
N SER A 69 8.44 11.44 9.04
CA SER A 69 7.72 12.65 8.65
C SER A 69 7.11 13.32 9.87
N ARG A 70 7.91 13.46 10.95
CA ARG A 70 7.92 14.74 11.66
C ARG A 70 8.57 15.77 10.73
N GLN A 71 7.77 16.45 9.92
CA GLN A 71 8.07 17.84 9.58
C GLN A 71 7.18 18.70 10.48
N PRO A 72 7.75 19.37 11.49
CA PRO A 72 7.36 20.73 11.80
C PRO A 72 8.37 21.65 11.09
N GLY A 73 7.89 22.38 10.10
CA GLY A 73 8.42 23.70 9.79
C GLY A 73 7.75 24.71 10.71
#